data_AF-A0A4Q6ABR6-F1
#
_entry.id   AF-A0A4Q6ABR6-F1
#
_cell.length_a   1.000
_cell.length_b   1.000
_cell.length_c   1.000
_cell.angle_alpha   90.00
_cell.angle_beta   90.00
_cell.angle_gamma   90.00
#
_symmetry.space_group_name_H-M   'P 1'
#
loop_
_entity.id
_entity.type
_entity.pdbx_description
1 polymer ?
#
loop_
_entity_poly.entity_id
_entity_poly.type
_entity_poly.pdbx_seq_one_letter_code
_entity_poly.pdbx_strand_id
1 'polypeptide(L)' 'GNDMDEVVHTLEEAKSLVGKGKPIAIIMRTIMGKGVEFMENDHNWHGVAPNDEQLAKALEQLPETMGDY' A
#
# COMPACT_ATOMS: atom_id res chain seq x y z
N GLY A 1 1.23 6.74 4.36
CA GLY A 1 1.47 5.30 4.12
C GLY A 1 0.86 4.81 2.80
N ASN A 2 -0.39 5.18 2.51
CA ASN A 2 -1.00 5.00 1.18
C ASN A 2 -1.07 6.34 0.40
N ASP A 3 -0.15 7.27 0.72
CA ASP A 3 0.01 8.57 0.08
C ASP A 3 1.46 8.65 -0.38
N MET A 4 1.68 8.78 -1.69
CA MET A 4 3.02 8.74 -2.29
C MET A 4 3.82 10.00 -2.02
N ASP A 5 3.17 11.16 -1.97
CA ASP A 5 3.86 12.43 -1.71
C ASP A 5 4.37 12.45 -0.26
N GLU A 6 3.55 11.99 0.69
CA GLU A 6 3.95 11.83 2.09
C GLU A 6 5.11 10.83 2.24
N VAL A 7 5.04 9.68 1.55
CA VAL A 7 6.09 8.65 1.61
C VAL A 7 7.41 9.18 1.07
N VAL A 8 7.40 9.83 -0.10
CA VAL A 8 8.61 10.42 -0.69
C VAL A 8 9.21 11.47 0.23
N HIS A 9 8.38 12.38 0.74
CA HIS A 9 8.83 13.41 1.68
C HIS A 9 9.48 12.81 2.94
N THR A 10 8.82 11.83 3.56
CA THR A 10 9.31 11.18 4.78
C THR A 10 10.64 10.44 4.55
N LEU A 11 10.81 9.82 3.38
CA LEU A 11 12.05 9.16 3.00
C LEU A 11 13.21 10.15 2.80
N GLU A 12 12.95 11.31 2.17
CA GLU A 12 13.96 12.35 2.02
C GLU A 12 14.35 12.97 3.37
N GLU A 13 13.39 13.20 4.26
CA GLU A 13 13.67 13.62 5.63
C GLU A 13 14.54 12.59 6.36
N ALA A 14 14.17 11.30 6.31
CA ALA A 14 14.93 10.22 6.95
C ALA A 14 16.38 10.15 6.42
N LYS A 15 16.58 10.30 5.11
CA LYS A 15 17.92 10.39 4.50
C LYS A 15 18.73 11.55 5.06
N SER A 16 18.11 12.72 5.30
CA SER A 16 18.81 13.87 5.89
C SER A 16 19.27 13.66 7.34
N LEU A 17 18.69 12.67 8.04
CA LEU A 17 18.95 12.38 9.45
C LEU A 17 19.97 11.25 9.67
N VAL A 18 20.43 10.57 8.61
CA VAL A 18 21.40 9.46 8.72
C VAL A 18 22.77 9.93 9.24
N GLY A 19 23.60 8.98 9.69
CA GLY A 19 24.97 9.25 10.15
C GLY A 19 25.07 9.82 11.58
N LYS A 20 23.95 9.96 12.29
CA LYS A 20 23.90 10.53 13.65
C LYS A 20 23.93 9.48 14.77
N GLY A 21 24.39 8.27 14.47
CA GLY A 21 24.55 7.18 15.45
C GLY A 21 23.25 6.63 16.04
N LYS A 22 22.10 6.94 15.44
CA LYS A 22 20.78 6.42 15.85
C LYS A 22 20.05 5.81 14.65
N PRO A 23 19.39 4.64 14.83
CA PRO A 23 18.53 4.10 13.79
C PRO A 23 17.29 4.98 13.60
N ILE A 24 16.72 4.93 12.40
CA ILE A 24 15.49 5.62 12.05
C ILE A 24 14.44 4.55 11.75
N ALA A 25 13.26 4.68 12.38
CA ALA A 25 12.11 3.85 12.11
C ALA A 25 10.96 4.73 11.61
N ILE A 26 10.39 4.38 10.46
CA ILE A 26 9.23 5.08 9.88
C ILE A 26 8.01 4.20 10.13
N ILE A 27 7.09 4.69 10.95
CA ILE A 27 5.84 3.98 11.25
C ILE A 27 4.75 4.47 10.30
N MET A 28 4.48 3.67 9.27
CA MET A 28 3.47 4.01 8.27
C MET A 28 2.11 3.48 8.68
N ARG A 29 1.11 4.36 8.72
CA ARG A 29 -0.30 3.93 8.76
C ARG A 29 -0.74 3.53 7.35
N THR A 30 -1.27 2.32 7.22
CA THR A 30 -1.79 1.76 5.97
C THR A 30 -3.18 1.16 6.20
N ILE A 31 -3.88 0.87 5.10
CA ILE A 31 -5.07 0.02 5.08
C ILE A 31 -4.68 -1.31 4.41
N MET A 32 -4.93 -2.43 5.08
CA MET A 32 -4.77 -3.76 4.49
C MET A 32 -5.84 -3.94 3.42
N GLY A 33 -5.47 -4.45 2.24
CA GLY A 33 -6.40 -4.55 1.10
C GLY A 33 -6.76 -3.21 0.44
N LYS A 34 -5.97 -2.15 0.67
CA LYS A 34 -6.21 -0.80 0.13
C LYS A 34 -6.55 -0.84 -1.37
N GLY A 35 -7.64 -0.19 -1.74
CA GLY A 35 -8.08 -0.05 -3.13
C GLY A 35 -9.11 -1.08 -3.60
N VAL A 36 -9.42 -2.10 -2.78
CA VAL A 36 -10.48 -3.06 -3.05
C VAL A 36 -11.43 -3.10 -1.86
N GLU A 37 -12.64 -2.56 -2.02
CA GLU A 37 -13.63 -2.32 -0.96
C GLU A 37 -13.89 -3.54 -0.09
N PHE A 38 -14.09 -4.71 -0.69
CA PHE A 38 -14.38 -5.95 0.05
C PHE A 38 -13.15 -6.57 0.73
N MET A 39 -11.95 -6.03 0.49
CA MET A 39 -10.70 -6.43 1.13
C MET A 39 -10.21 -5.43 2.17
N GLU A 40 -10.65 -4.17 2.12
CA GLU A 40 -10.15 -3.13 3.02
C GLU A 40 -10.45 -3.44 4.49
N ASN A 41 -9.39 -3.51 5.30
CA ASN A 41 -9.43 -3.79 6.74
C ASN A 41 -10.08 -5.13 7.14
N ASP A 42 -10.14 -6.13 6.24
CA ASP A 42 -10.66 -7.47 6.56
C ASP A 42 -9.57 -8.55 6.57
N HIS A 43 -9.32 -9.11 7.76
CA HIS A 43 -8.36 -10.19 8.01
C HIS A 43 -8.56 -11.47 7.18
N ASN A 44 -9.78 -11.72 6.67
CA ASN A 44 -10.04 -12.87 5.80
C ASN A 44 -9.14 -12.86 4.56
N TRP A 45 -8.71 -11.67 4.13
CA TRP A 45 -7.88 -11.46 2.95
C TRP A 45 -6.37 -11.48 3.22
N HIS A 46 -5.92 -11.88 4.42
CA HIS A 46 -4.49 -11.96 4.72
C HIS A 46 -3.76 -13.04 3.90
N GLY A 47 -4.44 -14.14 3.58
CA GLY A 47 -3.84 -15.29 2.86
C GLY A 47 -4.79 -16.03 1.94
N VAL A 48 -5.96 -15.46 1.65
CA VAL A 48 -6.97 -16.05 0.76
C VAL A 48 -6.84 -15.40 -0.62
N ALA A 49 -6.71 -16.24 -1.65
CA ALA A 49 -6.72 -15.78 -3.03
C ALA A 49 -8.15 -15.46 -3.49
N PRO A 50 -8.38 -14.37 -4.26
CA PRO A 50 -9.69 -14.11 -4.87
C PRO A 50 -10.01 -15.16 -5.93
N ASN A 51 -11.28 -15.54 -6.04
CA ASN A 51 -11.78 -16.31 -7.18
C ASN A 51 -11.95 -15.41 -8.43
N ASP A 52 -12.32 -16.00 -9.57
CA ASP A 52 -12.44 -15.28 -10.85
C ASP A 52 -13.42 -14.09 -10.80
N GLU A 53 -14.53 -14.22 -10.09
CA GLU A 53 -15.51 -13.13 -9.93
C GLU A 53 -14.96 -12.00 -9.06
N GLN A 54 -14.28 -12.35 -7.97
CA GLN A 54 -13.64 -11.40 -7.06
C GLN A 54 -12.46 -10.69 -7.73
N LEU A 55 -11.71 -11.39 -8.57
CA LEU A 55 -10.63 -10.83 -9.37
C LEU A 55 -11.18 -9.75 -10.30
N ALA A 56 -12.21 -10.05 -11.10
CA ALA A 56 -12.83 -9.09 -12.00
C ALA A 56 -13.31 -7.84 -11.23
N LYS A 57 -14.01 -8.02 -10.11
CA LYS A 57 -14.48 -6.92 -9.26
C LYS A 57 -13.36 -6.09 -8.62
N ALA A 58 -12.24 -6.71 -8.28
CA ALA A 58 -11.09 -6.01 -7.73
C ALA A 58 -10.40 -5.15 -8.79
N LEU A 59 -10.24 -5.69 -10.00
CA LEU A 59 -9.61 -4.98 -11.12
C LEU A 59 -10.44 -3.78 -11.59
N GLU A 60 -11.77 -3.84 -11.52
CA GLU A 60 -12.65 -2.70 -11.78
C GLU A 60 -12.46 -1.52 -10.78
N GLN A 61 -11.97 -1.80 -9.57
CA GLN A 61 -11.78 -0.78 -8.53
C GLN A 61 -10.38 -0.17 -8.54
N LEU A 62 -9.42 -0.86 -9.15
CA LEU A 62 -8.04 -0.40 -9.21
C LEU A 62 -7.83 0.51 -10.42
N PRO A 63 -7.08 1.61 -10.27
CA PRO A 63 -6.73 2.44 -11.40
C PRO A 63 -5.87 1.63 -12.38
N GLU A 64 -6.28 1.58 -13.64
CA GLU A 64 -5.49 0.96 -14.70
C GLU A 64 -4.27 1.84 -15.01
N THR A 65 -3.08 1.28 -14.92
CA THR A 65 -1.88 1.87 -15.52
C THR A 65 -1.67 1.29 -16.90
N MET A 66 -1.27 2.12 -17.87
CA MET A 66 -1.27 1.75 -19.29
C MET A 66 -0.49 0.45 -19.55
N GLY A 67 -1.20 -0.61 -19.96
CA GLY A 67 -0.61 -1.85 -20.48
C GLY A 67 -0.53 -3.04 -19.51
N ASP A 68 -1.32 -3.08 -18.43
CA ASP A 68 -1.27 -4.17 -17.45
C ASP A 68 -2.02 -5.46 -17.85
N TYR A 69 -2.36 -5.62 -19.13
CA TYR A 69 -2.91 -6.87 -19.70
C TYR A 69 -2.23 -7.28 -21.01
#